data_AF-A0A3D3E4Y2-F1
#
_entry.id   AF-A0A3D3E4Y2-F1
#
_cell.length_a   1.000
_cell.length_b   1.000
_cell.length_c   1.000
_cell.angle_alpha   90.00
_cell.angle_beta   90.00
_cell.angle_gamma   90.00
#
_symmetry.space_group_name_H-M   'P 1'
#
loop_
_entity.id
_entity.type
_entity.pdbx_description
1 polymer ?
#
loop_
_entity_poly.entity_id
_entity_poly.type
_entity_poly.pdbx_seq_one_letter_code
_entity_poly.pdbx_strand_id
1 'polypeptide(L)' 'MANDSSIPHFTIKPIGVVHSCFKEKFAIPRQPSLASAARGEIELLPPYDDPVAIEGLEDVSH' A
#
# COMPACT_ATOMS: atom_id res chain seq x y z
N MET A 1 -4.87 39.79 14.09
CA MET A 1 -4.30 38.98 15.19
C MET A 1 -4.53 37.52 14.79
N ALA A 2 -3.47 36.72 14.79
CA ALA A 2 -3.32 35.51 13.99
C ALA A 2 -4.34 34.41 14.34
N ASN A 3 -5.07 33.91 13.33
CA ASN A 3 -5.71 32.60 13.37
C ASN A 3 -4.61 31.55 13.13
N ASP A 4 -3.88 31.20 14.19
CA ASP A 4 -3.02 30.01 14.18
C ASP A 4 -3.89 28.78 14.38
N SER A 5 -4.63 28.41 13.33
CA SER A 5 -5.29 27.11 13.25
C SER A 5 -4.18 26.08 13.07
N SER A 6 -3.64 25.58 14.18
CA SER A 6 -2.64 24.52 14.21
C SER A 6 -3.18 23.30 13.44
N ILE A 7 -2.75 23.16 12.19
CA ILE A 7 -3.03 21.96 11.39
C ILE A 7 -2.24 20.84 12.08
N PRO A 8 -2.91 19.79 12.58
CA PRO A 8 -2.20 18.69 13.20
C PRO A 8 -1.21 18.09 12.19
N HIS A 9 0.06 18.05 12.58
CA HIS A 9 1.12 17.47 11.76
C HIS A 9 1.07 15.95 11.90
N PHE A 10 0.65 15.28 10.83
CA PHE A 10 0.61 13.81 10.78
C PHE A 10 1.85 13.29 10.07
N THR A 11 2.49 12.29 10.66
CA THR A 11 3.59 11.54 10.02
C THR A 11 3.09 10.15 9.68
N ILE A 12 3.21 9.76 8.42
CA ILE A 12 2.89 8.41 7.95
C ILE A 12 4.18 7.58 7.99
N LYS A 13 4.10 6.41 8.62
CA LYS A 13 5.17 5.41 8.61
C LYS A 13 4.77 4.28 7.66
N PRO A 14 5.62 3.90 6.69
CA PRO A 14 5.33 2.75 5.83
C PRO A 14 5.30 1.47 6.67
N ILE A 15 4.30 0.63 6.42
CA ILE A 15 4.15 -0.68 7.08
C ILE A 15 4.60 -1.84 6.19
N GLY A 16 4.87 -1.57 4.92
CA GLY A 16 5.14 -2.59 3.91
C GLY A 16 5.60 -1.98 2.59
N VAL A 17 5.97 -2.87 1.67
CA VAL A 17 6.34 -2.54 0.29
C VAL A 17 5.50 -3.35 -0.70
N VAL A 18 5.25 -2.77 -1.87
CA VAL A 18 4.53 -3.45 -2.96
C VAL A 18 5.53 -3.92 -4.00
N HIS A 19 5.55 -5.22 -4.24
CA HIS A 19 6.26 -5.84 -5.35
C HIS A 19 5.32 -5.97 -6.54
N SER A 20 5.70 -5.42 -7.69
CA SER A 20 4.90 -5.49 -8.91
C SER A 20 5.76 -5.87 -10.11
N CYS A 21 5.13 -6.29 -11.20
CA CYS A 21 5.82 -6.54 -12.46
C CYS A 21 6.27 -5.25 -13.19
N PHE A 22 5.94 -4.05 -12.68
CA PHE A 22 6.26 -2.77 -13.30
C PHE A 22 7.51 -2.15 -12.66
N LYS A 23 8.63 -2.19 -13.38
CA LYS A 23 9.90 -1.63 -12.91
C LYS A 23 9.99 -0.10 -13.05
N GLU A 24 9.17 0.47 -13.93
CA GLU A 24 9.22 1.89 -14.28
C GLU A 24 7.80 2.45 -14.41
N LYS A 25 7.65 3.74 -14.08
CA LYS A 25 6.35 4.43 -14.07
C LYS A 25 5.62 4.37 -15.42
N PHE A 26 6.34 4.43 -16.53
CA PHE A 26 5.76 4.45 -17.88
C PHE A 26 5.32 3.08 -18.39
N ALA A 27 5.73 2.00 -17.72
CA ALA A 27 5.27 0.65 -18.03
C ALA A 27 3.91 0.32 -17.39
N ILE A 28 3.41 1.18 -16.49
CA ILE A 28 2.17 0.95 -15.76
C ILE A 28 0.97 1.24 -16.68
N PRO A 29 0.01 0.30 -16.83
CA PRO A 29 -1.17 0.51 -17.65
C PRO A 29 -2.05 1.62 -17.08
N ARG A 30 -2.59 2.47 -17.96
CA ARG A 30 -3.55 3.53 -17.55
C ARG A 30 -4.87 2.95 -17.00
N GLN A 31 -5.23 1.74 -17.42
CA GLN A 31 -6.36 0.98 -16.90
C GLN A 31 -5.83 -0.36 -16.36
N PRO A 32 -5.64 -0.51 -15.04
CA PRO A 32 -5.10 -1.74 -14.45
C PRO A 32 -5.90 -2.99 -14.79
N SER A 33 -7.22 -2.87 -14.94
CA SER A 33 -8.11 -3.99 -15.31
C SER A 33 -7.81 -4.62 -16.67
N LEU A 34 -7.13 -3.90 -17.57
CA LEU A 34 -6.73 -4.44 -18.88
C LEU A 34 -5.46 -5.30 -18.80
N ALA A 35 -4.71 -5.22 -17.71
CA ALA A 35 -3.52 -6.03 -17.48
C ALA A 35 -3.84 -7.22 -16.57
N SER A 36 -4.76 -8.09 -17.00
CA SER A 36 -5.24 -9.23 -16.21
C SER A 36 -4.15 -10.24 -15.81
N ALA A 37 -3.03 -10.27 -16.53
CA ALA A 37 -1.88 -11.09 -16.21
C ALA A 37 -0.95 -10.47 -15.14
N ALA A 38 -1.11 -9.18 -14.83
CA ALA A 38 -0.29 -8.51 -13.84
C ALA A 38 -0.63 -9.04 -12.44
N ARG A 39 0.40 -9.38 -11.67
CA ARG A 39 0.32 -9.79 -10.28
C ARG A 39 1.15 -8.85 -9.43
N GLY A 40 0.74 -8.68 -8.18
CA GLY A 40 1.46 -7.91 -7.18
C GLY A 40 1.41 -8.63 -5.84
N GLU A 41 2.43 -8.37 -5.03
CA GLU A 41 2.58 -8.91 -3.68
C GLU A 41 2.85 -7.76 -2.72
N ILE A 42 2.35 -7.87 -1.49
CA ILE A 42 2.62 -6.91 -0.42
C ILE A 42 3.51 -7.62 0.59
N GLU A 43 4.71 -7.08 0.81
CA GLU A 43 5.60 -7.51 1.89
C GLU A 43 5.42 -6.56 3.07
N LEU A 44 4.95 -7.09 4.20
CA LEU A 44 4.90 -6.33 5.45
C LEU A 44 6.29 -6.27 6.07
N LEU A 45 6.68 -5.10 6.57
CA LEU A 45 7.98 -4.87 7.19
C LEU A 45 7.86 -5.01 8.71
N PRO A 46 8.94 -5.41 9.41
CA PRO A 46 8.95 -5.38 10.87
C PRO A 46 8.61 -4.00 11.44
N PRO A 47 7.81 -3.91 12.52
CA PRO A 47 7.22 -5.01 13.30
C PRO A 47 5.79 -5.39 12.85
N TYR A 48 5.38 -5.02 11.64
CA TYR A 48 4.02 -5.21 11.13
C TYR A 48 3.82 -6.57 10.43
N ASP A 49 4.87 -7.37 10.33
CA ASP A 49 4.93 -8.69 9.69
C ASP A 49 4.47 -9.84 10.60
N ASP A 50 3.81 -9.54 11.73
CA ASP A 50 3.18 -10.53 12.58
C ASP A 50 2.00 -11.20 11.85
N PRO A 51 1.97 -12.53 11.67
CA PRO A 51 0.85 -13.24 11.03
C PRO A 51 -0.51 -12.95 11.67
N VAL A 52 -0.56 -12.62 12.97
CA VAL A 52 -1.80 -12.26 13.66
C VAL A 52 -2.40 -10.96 13.10
N ALA A 53 -1.57 -10.04 12.58
CA ALA A 53 -2.05 -8.77 12.01
C ALA A 53 -2.85 -8.96 10.71
N ILE A 54 -2.77 -10.13 10.07
CA ILE A 54 -3.46 -10.44 8.81
C ILE A 54 -4.45 -11.61 8.93
N GLU A 55 -4.70 -12.11 10.13
CA GLU A 55 -5.67 -13.18 10.37
C GLU A 55 -7.08 -12.76 9.89
N GLY A 56 -7.73 -13.62 9.10
CA GLY A 56 -9.04 -13.37 8.51
C GLY A 56 -9.00 -12.61 7.18
N LEU A 57 -7.83 -12.13 6.74
CA LEU A 57 -7.70 -11.49 5.42
C LEU A 57 -7.87 -12.51 4.28
N GLU A 58 -7.65 -13.79 4.54
CA GLU A 58 -7.89 -14.89 3.59
C GLU A 58 -9.37 -15.09 3.23
N ASP A 59 -10.29 -14.62 4.09
CA ASP A 59 -11.74 -14.77 3.89
C ASP A 59 -12.34 -13.67 3.00
N VAL A 60 -11.55 -12.65 2.65
CA VAL A 60 -11.98 -11.54 1.79
C VAL A 60 -11.34 -11.62 0.41
N SER A 61 -12.07 -11.17 -0.61
CA SER A 61 -11.57 -11.19 -2.00
C SER A 61 -10.95 -9.87 -2.45
N HIS A 62 -11.42 -8.75 -1.91
CA HIS A 62 -11.05 -7.38 -2.26
C HIS A 62 -11.33 -6.43 -1.10
#